data_AF-A0A837IT51-F1
#
_entry.id   AF-A0A837IT51-F1
#
_cell.length_a   1.000
_cell.length_b   1.000
_cell.length_c   1.000
_cell.angle_alpha   90.00
_cell.angle_beta   90.00
_cell.angle_gamma   90.00
#
_symmetry.space_group_name_H-M   'P 1'
#
loop_
_entity.id
_entity.type
_entity.pdbx_description
1 polymer ?
#
loop_
_entity_poly.entity_id
_entity_poly.type
_entity_poly.pdbx_seq_one_letter_code
_entity_poly.pdbx_strand_id
1 'polypeptide(L)'
;MVNYSDISQLVRDVTELVRKFRDAELIAKATEMAKVINELVVENIELENRLNEKLNLRERGHISDDGRMYWVEGEHVPYCSYCFEVDGILKHMIPSDYGWVCERNHTR
;
A
#
# COMPACT_ATOMS: atom_id res chain seq x y z
N MET A 1 0.03 8.36 15.59
CA MET A 1 0.72 7.66 14.49
C MET A 1 1.66 6.67 15.14
N VAL A 2 1.60 5.39 14.74
CA VAL A 2 2.44 4.35 15.33
C VAL A 2 3.86 4.51 14.80
N ASN A 3 4.86 4.52 15.69
CA ASN A 3 6.25 4.60 15.28
C ASN A 3 6.81 3.20 15.06
N TYR A 4 6.88 2.78 13.80
CA TYR A 4 7.36 1.46 13.40
C TYR A 4 8.83 1.20 13.78
N SER A 5 9.65 2.26 13.89
CA SER A 5 11.03 2.16 14.39
C SER A 5 11.05 1.69 15.85
N ASP A 6 10.14 2.20 16.69
CA ASP A 6 10.07 1.85 18.10
C ASP A 6 9.62 0.38 18.27
N ILE A 7 8.72 -0.10 17.40
CA ILE A 7 8.30 -1.51 17.38
C ILE A 7 9.47 -2.42 17.01
N SER A 8 10.17 -2.13 15.92
CA SER A 8 11.33 -2.93 15.51
C SER A 8 12.44 -2.93 16.58
N GLN A 9 12.60 -1.84 17.33
CA GLN A 9 13.53 -1.79 18.46
C GLN A 9 13.07 -2.67 19.62
N LEU A 10 11.80 -2.56 20.04
CA LEU A 10 11.23 -3.41 21.10
C LEU A 10 11.35 -4.90 20.78
N VAL A 11 11.13 -5.29 19.53
CA VAL A 11 11.27 -6.68 19.07
C VAL A 11 12.72 -7.18 19.22
N ARG A 12 13.71 -6.33 18.90
CA ARG A 12 15.13 -6.66 19.12
C ARG A 12 15.41 -6.82 20.60
N ASP A 13 14.98 -5.86 21.42
CA ASP A 13 15.21 -5.87 22.86
C ASP A 13 14.62 -7.14 23.52
N VAL A 14 13.40 -7.54 23.13
CA VAL A 14 12.76 -8.77 23.59
C VAL A 14 13.54 -10.01 23.16
N THR A 15 13.99 -10.06 21.91
CA THR A 15 14.79 -11.19 21.39
C THR A 15 16.13 -11.32 22.13
N GLU A 16 16.78 -10.20 22.45
CA GLU A 16 18.02 -10.17 23.24
C GLU A 16 17.79 -10.60 24.69
N LEU A 17 16.68 -10.17 25.32
CA LEU A 17 16.32 -10.62 26.66
C LEU A 17 16.09 -12.13 26.70
N VAL A 18 15.35 -12.67 25.73
CA VAL A 18 15.09 -14.11 25.64
C VAL A 18 16.38 -14.91 25.47
N ARG A 19 17.35 -14.42 24.68
CA ARG A 19 18.66 -15.09 24.52
C ARG A 19 19.44 -15.25 25.82
N LYS A 20 19.20 -14.41 26.83
CA LYS A 20 19.86 -14.51 28.15
C LYS A 20 19.36 -15.71 28.97
N PHE A 21 18.15 -16.21 28.71
CA PHE A 21 17.59 -17.36 29.42
C PHE A 21 18.16 -18.71 28.96
N ARG A 22 18.90 -18.75 27.84
CA ARG A 22 19.53 -19.97 27.27
C ARG A 22 18.57 -21.14 27.04
N ASP A 23 17.27 -20.87 26.94
CA ASP A 23 16.24 -21.83 26.58
C ASP A 23 16.08 -21.85 25.05
N ALA A 24 16.42 -22.98 24.43
CA ALA A 24 16.44 -23.11 22.98
C ALA A 24 15.04 -22.99 22.36
N GLU A 25 14.00 -23.49 23.03
CA GLU A 25 12.62 -23.41 22.53
C GLU A 25 12.11 -21.97 22.62
N LEU A 26 12.39 -21.29 23.74
CA LEU A 26 12.01 -19.90 23.93
C LEU A 26 12.71 -18.99 22.92
N ILE A 27 14.01 -19.21 22.67
CA ILE A 27 14.79 -18.47 21.67
C ILE A 27 14.23 -18.68 20.26
N ALA A 28 13.88 -19.91 19.90
CA ALA A 28 13.30 -20.22 18.60
C ALA A 28 11.97 -19.48 18.40
N LYS A 29 11.05 -19.58 19.37
CA LYS A 29 9.74 -18.91 19.32
C LYS A 29 9.88 -17.38 19.27
N ALA A 30 10.79 -16.80 20.06
CA ALA A 30 11.02 -15.36 20.05
C ALA A 30 11.59 -14.87 18.71
N THR A 31 12.47 -15.66 18.10
CA THR A 31 13.04 -15.34 16.78
C THR A 31 11.99 -15.42 15.67
N GLU A 32 11.11 -16.44 15.70
CA GLU A 32 9.99 -16.57 14.77
C GLU A 32 9.00 -15.42 14.91
N MET A 33 8.63 -15.07 16.15
CA MET A 33 7.79 -13.90 16.43
C MET A 33 8.42 -12.61 15.90
N ALA A 34 9.72 -12.42 16.12
CA ALA A 34 10.44 -11.25 15.62
C ALA A 34 10.40 -11.14 14.09
N LYS A 35 10.50 -12.28 13.39
CA LYS A 35 10.37 -12.33 11.93
C LYS A 35 8.97 -11.87 11.49
N VAL A 36 7.92 -12.47 12.04
CA VAL A 36 6.53 -12.16 11.68
C VAL A 36 6.19 -10.69 11.96
N ILE A 37 6.61 -10.15 13.12
CA ILE A 37 6.35 -8.74 13.44
C ILE A 37 7.06 -7.82 12.45
N ASN A 38 8.31 -8.10 12.09
CA ASN A 38 9.03 -7.25 11.12
C ASN A 38 8.40 -7.32 9.72
N GLU A 39 7.90 -8.48 9.28
CA GLU A 39 7.15 -8.61 8.02
C GLU A 39 5.88 -7.75 8.04
N LEU A 40 5.11 -7.80 9.13
CA LEU A 40 3.90 -6.98 9.30
C LEU A 40 4.20 -5.48 9.39
N VAL A 41 5.34 -5.08 9.97
CA VAL A 41 5.77 -3.68 10.00
C VAL A 41 6.04 -3.18 8.59
N VAL A 42 6.75 -3.96 7.77
CA VAL A 42 7.02 -3.61 6.36
C VAL A 42 5.72 -3.49 5.57
N GLU A 43 4.83 -4.48 5.67
CA GLU A 43 3.55 -4.47 4.96
C GLU A 43 2.69 -3.27 5.34
N ASN A 44 2.63 -2.91 6.62
CA ASN A 44 1.87 -1.73 7.07
C ASN A 44 2.45 -0.42 6.52
N ILE A 45 3.79 -0.26 6.49
CA ILE A 45 4.43 0.92 5.90
C ILE A 45 4.06 1.03 4.41
N GLU A 46 4.07 -0.08 3.68
CA GLU A 46 3.67 -0.10 2.26
C GLU A 46 2.20 0.27 2.07
N LEU A 47 1.31 -0.26 2.92
CA LEU A 47 -0.12 0.07 2.88
C LEU A 47 -0.39 1.54 3.22
N GLU A 48 0.28 2.10 4.23
CA GLU A 48 0.19 3.52 4.58
C GLU A 48 0.67 4.41 3.43
N ASN A 49 1.80 4.06 2.80
CA ASN A 49 2.31 4.80 1.64
C ASN A 49 1.32 4.78 0.47
N ARG A 50 0.76 3.62 0.14
CA ARG A 50 -0.27 3.48 -0.91
C ARG A 50 -1.52 4.27 -0.57
N LEU A 51 -1.93 4.29 0.69
CA LEU A 51 -3.09 5.07 1.13
C LEU A 51 -2.83 6.57 0.99
N ASN A 52 -1.67 7.05 1.43
CA ASN A 52 -1.29 8.46 1.32
C ASN A 52 -1.19 8.90 -0.14
N GLU A 53 -0.64 8.07 -1.02
CA GLU A 53 -0.61 8.34 -2.46
C GLU A 53 -2.03 8.47 -3.04
N LYS A 54 -2.94 7.56 -2.67
CA LYS A 54 -4.36 7.64 -3.08
C LYS A 54 -5.03 8.92 -2.58
N LEU A 55 -4.79 9.32 -1.33
CA LEU A 55 -5.37 10.53 -0.75
C LEU A 55 -4.86 11.79 -1.46
N ASN A 56 -3.53 11.89 -1.64
CA ASN A 56 -2.91 13.00 -2.38
C ASN A 56 -3.45 13.11 -3.82
N LEU A 57 -3.67 11.97 -4.47
CA LEU A 57 -4.24 11.98 -5.81
C LEU A 57 -5.70 12.40 -5.80
N ARG A 58 -6.51 11.89 -4.85
CA ARG A 58 -7.91 12.31 -4.63
C ARG A 58 -8.06 13.81 -4.43
N GLU A 59 -7.15 14.43 -3.69
CA GLU A 59 -7.16 15.87 -3.45
C GLU A 59 -6.83 16.68 -4.70
N ARG A 60 -6.01 16.13 -5.61
CA ARG A 60 -5.53 16.80 -6.82
C ARG A 60 -6.32 16.44 -8.07
N GLY A 61 -7.44 15.75 -7.96
CA GLY A 61 -8.15 15.23 -9.12
C GLY A 61 -9.66 15.20 -8.98
N HIS A 62 -10.32 14.88 -10.09
CA HIS A 62 -11.77 14.73 -10.16
C HIS A 62 -12.14 13.55 -11.07
N ILE A 63 -13.28 12.95 -10.77
CA ILE A 63 -13.87 11.91 -11.62
C ILE A 63 -14.70 12.62 -12.71
N SER A 64 -14.62 12.13 -13.94
CA SER A 64 -15.45 12.62 -15.05
C SER A 64 -16.94 12.37 -14.82
N ASP A 65 -17.81 13.14 -15.48
CA ASP A 65 -19.27 13.02 -15.32
C ASP A 65 -19.83 11.63 -15.61
N ASP A 66 -19.22 10.88 -16.52
CA ASP A 66 -19.61 9.50 -16.86
C ASP A 66 -19.09 8.44 -15.85
N GLY A 67 -18.31 8.88 -14.86
CA GLY A 67 -17.72 8.08 -13.81
C GLY A 67 -16.59 7.16 -14.28
N ARG A 68 -16.04 7.34 -15.49
CA ARG A 68 -15.07 6.40 -16.08
C ARG A 68 -13.62 6.83 -15.94
N MET A 69 -13.36 8.13 -15.99
CA MET A 69 -12.01 8.69 -15.99
C MET A 69 -11.72 9.39 -14.67
N TYR A 70 -10.49 9.25 -14.20
CA TYR A 70 -9.95 10.00 -13.09
C TYR A 70 -8.89 10.97 -13.59
N TRP A 71 -9.20 12.26 -13.57
CA TRP A 71 -8.32 13.34 -14.05
C TRP A 71 -7.55 13.94 -12.88
N VAL A 72 -6.23 14.03 -13.02
CA VAL A 72 -5.35 14.67 -12.04
C VAL A 72 -4.85 15.98 -12.60
N GLU A 73 -4.84 17.03 -11.79
CA GLU A 73 -4.30 18.34 -12.16
C GLU A 73 -2.84 18.25 -12.61
N GLY A 74 -2.58 18.75 -13.82
CA GLY A 74 -1.27 18.76 -14.46
C GLY A 74 -0.99 17.55 -15.35
N GLU A 75 -1.84 16.52 -15.34
CA GLU A 75 -1.70 15.35 -16.19
C GLU A 75 -2.49 15.49 -17.51
N HIS A 76 -1.93 14.96 -18.61
CA HIS A 76 -2.57 14.98 -19.93
C HIS A 76 -3.31 13.68 -20.27
N VAL A 77 -3.10 12.63 -19.47
CA VAL A 77 -3.67 11.30 -19.69
C VAL A 77 -4.48 10.93 -18.43
N PRO A 78 -5.76 10.55 -18.56
CA PRO A 78 -6.56 10.19 -17.41
C PRO A 78 -6.18 8.81 -16.89
N TYR A 79 -6.43 8.58 -15.60
CA TYR A 79 -6.40 7.24 -15.01
C TYR A 79 -7.76 6.58 -15.12
N CYS A 80 -7.78 5.25 -15.11
CA CYS A 80 -9.03 4.49 -14.98
C CYS A 80 -9.57 4.63 -13.55
N SER A 81 -10.76 5.25 -13.41
CA SER A 81 -11.45 5.40 -12.12
C SER A 81 -11.70 4.06 -11.43
N TYR A 82 -12.16 3.04 -12.17
CA TYR A 82 -12.43 1.72 -11.62
C TYR A 82 -11.17 1.03 -11.08
N CYS A 83 -10.06 1.04 -11.84
CA CYS A 83 -8.77 0.54 -11.35
C CYS A 83 -8.34 1.23 -10.04
N PHE A 84 -8.57 2.54 -9.95
CA PHE A 84 -8.18 3.32 -8.80
C PHE A 84 -9.07 3.06 -7.58
N GLU A 85 -10.38 3.00 -7.77
CA GLU A 85 -11.35 2.83 -6.68
C GLU A 85 -11.40 1.39 -6.17
N VAL A 86 -11.41 0.40 -7.07
CA VAL A 86 -11.59 -1.01 -6.72
C VAL A 86 -10.26 -1.68 -6.41
N ASP A 87 -9.30 -1.61 -7.35
CA ASP A 87 -8.02 -2.31 -7.21
C ASP A 87 -6.98 -1.47 -6.46
N GLY A 88 -7.21 -0.16 -6.35
CA GLY A 88 -6.23 0.76 -5.80
C GLY A 88 -5.01 0.97 -6.67
N ILE A 89 -5.14 0.78 -7.98
CA ILE A 89 -4.05 0.84 -8.95
C ILE A 89 -4.24 2.05 -9.85
N LEU A 90 -3.17 2.84 -10.00
CA LEU A 90 -3.13 3.95 -10.95
C LEU A 90 -2.73 3.42 -12.31
N LYS A 91 -3.73 3.25 -13.17
CA LYS A 91 -3.54 2.80 -14.54
C LYS A 91 -3.95 3.92 -15.49
N HIS A 92 -2.99 4.48 -16.21
CA HIS A 92 -3.28 5.40 -17.31
C HIS A 92 -4.15 4.70 -18.35
N MET A 93 -5.16 5.41 -18.83
CA MET A 93 -5.99 4.95 -19.94
C MET A 93 -5.24 5.12 -21.26
N ILE A 94 -5.62 4.31 -22.25
CA ILE A 94 -5.03 4.29 -23.58
C ILE A 94 -5.98 5.04 -24.52
N PRO A 95 -5.49 5.89 -25.43
CA PRO A 95 -6.34 6.56 -26.40
C PRO A 95 -6.86 5.56 -27.44
N SER A 96 -8.11 5.74 -27.86
CA SER A 96 -8.79 4.95 -28.90
C SER A 96 -9.69 5.84 -29.76
N ASP A 97 -10.20 5.31 -30.87
CA ASP A 97 -11.13 6.02 -31.76
C ASP A 97 -12.42 6.50 -31.06
N TYR A 98 -12.77 5.88 -29.92
CA TYR A 98 -13.96 6.18 -29.13
C TYR A 98 -13.66 6.95 -27.83
N GLY A 99 -12.43 7.48 -27.69
CA GLY A 99 -11.96 8.16 -26.48
C GLY A 99 -11.00 7.30 -25.66
N TRP A 100 -11.01 7.42 -24.34
CA TRP A 100 -10.07 6.72 -23.46
C TRP A 100 -10.59 5.35 -23.05
N VAL A 101 -9.74 4.32 -23.12
CA VAL A 101 -10.06 2.94 -22.71
C VAL A 101 -9.07 2.40 -21.69
N CYS A 102 -9.55 1.58 -20.75
CA CYS A 102 -8.69 0.87 -19.81
C CYS A 102 -8.29 -0.48 -20.40
N GLU A 103 -7.00 -0.82 -20.38
CA GLU A 103 -6.46 -2.10 -20.87
C GLU A 103 -7.12 -3.32 -20.23
N ARG A 104 -7.56 -3.21 -18.97
CA ARG A 104 -8.22 -4.30 -18.24
C ARG A 104 -9.67 -4.55 -18.64
N ASN A 105 -10.23 -3.69 -19.49
CA ASN A 105 -11.57 -3.82 -20.05
C ASN A 105 -12.64 -4.19 -19.00
N HIS A 106 -12.77 -3.36 -17.96
CA HIS A 106 -13.78 -3.54 -16.92
C HIS A 106 -15.19 -3.47 -17.54
N THR A 107 -15.87 -4.60 -17.65
CA THR A 107 -17.32 -4.65 -17.89
C THR A 107 -18.02 -4.13 -16.63
N ARG A 108 -18.83 -3.09 -16.79
CA ARG A 108 -19.75 -2.60 -15.75
C ARG A 108 -20.63 -3.71 -15.20
#